data_AF-A0A3B0WYX6-F1
#
_entry.id   AF-A0A3B0WYX6-F1
#
_cell.length_a   1.000
_cell.length_b   1.000
_cell.length_c   1.000
_cell.angle_alpha   90.00
_cell.angle_beta   90.00
_cell.angle_gamma   90.00
#
_symmetry.space_group_name_H-M   'P 1'
#
loop_
_entity.id
_entity.type
_entity.pdbx_description
1 polymer ?
#
loop_
_entity_poly.entity_id
_entity_poly.type
_entity_poly.pdbx_seq_one_letter_code
_entity_poly.pdbx_strand_id
1 'polypeptide(L)'
;MCPEVEIGLSVPRPPIQLNGTLDAITLQGRDDPLIDITQAMQNYCQLRPPQLDSIHGYIFKSKSPSCGIQKIPLFDGYGNINTFTQGVFVSAILQRFPTLPITDELTLIDEAQWDIFLLHVKQYQNDHTR
;
A
#
# COMPACT_ATOMS: atom_id res chain seq x y z
N MET A 1 7.01 8.43 2.53
CA MET A 1 7.44 7.06 2.84
C MET A 1 7.25 6.19 1.60
N CYS A 2 8.27 5.44 1.19
CA CYS A 2 8.18 4.52 0.05
C CYS A 2 8.67 3.14 0.49
N PRO A 3 7.77 2.15 0.67
CA PRO A 3 8.13 0.82 1.16
C PRO A 3 9.26 0.19 0.33
N GLU A 4 9.15 0.29 -0.99
CA GLU A 4 10.09 -0.30 -1.95
C GLU A 4 11.52 0.25 -1.80
N VAL A 5 11.67 1.57 -1.60
CA VAL A 5 12.98 2.19 -1.37
C VAL A 5 13.50 1.89 0.03
N GLU A 6 12.62 1.88 1.04
CA GLU A 6 13.01 1.60 2.43
C GLU A 6 13.43 0.14 2.66
N ILE A 7 13.02 -0.79 1.79
CA ILE A 7 13.55 -2.17 1.76
C ILE A 7 14.78 -2.35 0.87
N GLY A 8 15.32 -1.27 0.29
CA GLY A 8 16.61 -1.26 -0.40
C GLY A 8 16.57 -1.28 -1.94
N LEU A 9 15.41 -1.09 -2.58
CA LEU A 9 15.38 -0.91 -4.03
C LEU A 9 15.95 0.45 -4.44
N SER A 10 16.66 0.48 -5.57
CA SER A 10 17.26 1.70 -6.13
C SER A 10 16.21 2.69 -6.67
N VAL A 11 16.66 3.88 -7.06
CA VAL A 11 15.84 4.84 -7.82
C VAL A 11 16.66 5.30 -9.04
N PRO A 12 16.25 4.99 -10.28
CA PRO A 12 15.09 4.17 -10.67
C PRO A 12 15.25 2.68 -10.28
N ARG A 13 14.14 1.95 -10.22
CA ARG A 13 14.10 0.50 -9.93
C ARG A 13 13.34 -0.27 -11.02
N PRO A 14 13.60 -1.58 -11.17
CA PRO A 14 12.77 -2.46 -11.95
C PRO A 14 11.31 -2.45 -11.46
N PRO A 15 10.33 -2.56 -12.37
CA PRO A 15 8.93 -2.66 -12.00
C PRO A 15 8.66 -3.99 -11.31
N ILE A 16 7.85 -3.95 -10.26
CA ILE A 16 7.38 -5.12 -9.50
C ILE A 16 5.87 -5.31 -9.70
N GLN A 17 5.35 -6.48 -9.35
CA GLN A 17 3.93 -6.79 -9.38
C GLN A 17 3.55 -7.78 -8.27
N LEU A 18 2.24 -7.92 -8.03
CA LEU A 18 1.70 -8.93 -7.12
C LEU A 18 1.44 -10.23 -7.90
N ASN A 19 1.96 -11.35 -7.42
CA ASN A 19 1.66 -12.68 -7.96
C ASN A 19 1.05 -13.59 -6.88
N GLY A 20 0.35 -14.66 -7.30
CA GLY A 20 -0.14 -15.73 -6.43
C GLY A 20 -1.66 -15.69 -6.19
N THR A 21 -2.05 -15.94 -4.94
CA THR A 21 -3.46 -15.95 -4.48
C THR A 21 -3.65 -14.96 -3.34
N LEU A 22 -4.90 -14.66 -2.99
CA LEU A 22 -5.18 -13.74 -1.86
C LEU A 22 -4.62 -14.26 -0.53
N ASP A 23 -4.49 -15.58 -0.37
CA ASP A 23 -3.91 -16.21 0.82
C ASP A 23 -2.38 -16.27 0.79
N ALA A 24 -1.77 -16.12 -0.40
CA ALA A 24 -0.34 -16.27 -0.63
C ALA A 24 0.15 -15.28 -1.69
N ILE A 25 0.19 -13.99 -1.34
CA ILE A 25 0.68 -12.93 -2.21
C ILE A 25 2.21 -12.84 -2.15
N THR A 26 2.84 -12.83 -3.32
CA THR A 26 4.28 -12.56 -3.50
C THR A 26 4.49 -11.26 -4.27
N LEU A 27 5.61 -10.56 -4.00
CA LEU A 27 6.03 -9.36 -4.73
C LEU A 27 7.31 -9.64 -5.49
N GLN A 28 7.19 -9.73 -6.81
CA GLN A 28 8.30 -10.06 -7.70
C GLN A 28 8.43 -9.04 -8.82
N GLY A 29 9.61 -8.99 -9.44
CA GLY A 29 9.85 -8.19 -10.65
C GLY A 29 8.91 -8.63 -11.77
N ARG A 30 8.28 -7.66 -12.43
CA ARG A 30 7.42 -7.91 -13.60
C ARG A 30 8.23 -8.46 -14.77
N ASP A 31 9.39 -7.86 -14.99
CA ASP A 31 10.25 -8.14 -16.14
C ASP A 31 11.40 -9.11 -15.78
N ASP A 32 11.66 -9.32 -14.49
CA ASP A 32 12.69 -10.22 -13.98
C ASP A 32 12.21 -10.93 -12.68
N PRO A 33 11.86 -12.23 -12.75
CA PRO A 33 11.38 -12.99 -11.59
C PRO A 33 12.48 -13.28 -10.56
N LEU A 34 13.77 -13.05 -10.88
CA LEU A 34 14.85 -13.16 -9.89
C LEU A 34 14.80 -12.03 -8.85
N ILE A 35 14.10 -10.94 -9.17
CA ILE A 35 13.81 -9.88 -8.22
C ILE A 35 12.62 -10.33 -7.38
N ASP A 36 12.88 -11.01 -6.27
CA ASP A 36 11.87 -11.36 -5.28
C ASP A 36 12.08 -10.53 -4.01
N ILE A 37 11.12 -9.65 -3.71
CA ILE A 37 11.16 -8.78 -2.53
C ILE A 37 10.12 -9.20 -1.49
N THR A 38 9.48 -10.35 -1.65
CA THR A 38 8.34 -10.79 -0.84
C THR A 38 8.67 -10.76 0.65
N GLN A 39 9.77 -11.41 1.05
CA GLN A 39 10.14 -11.48 2.46
C GLN A 39 10.52 -10.11 3.03
N ALA A 40 11.27 -9.31 2.27
CA ALA A 40 11.68 -7.97 2.69
C ALA A 40 10.45 -7.06 2.89
N MET A 41 9.49 -7.11 1.96
CA MET A 41 8.24 -6.36 2.05
C MET A 41 7.36 -6.84 3.21
N GLN A 42 7.24 -8.15 3.41
CA GLN A 42 6.49 -8.71 4.55
C GLN A 42 7.08 -8.25 5.89
N ASN A 43 8.41 -8.29 6.03
CA ASN A 43 9.10 -7.78 7.23
C ASN A 43 8.84 -6.28 7.42
N TYR A 44 8.91 -5.50 6.34
CA TYR A 44 8.62 -4.06 6.38
C TYR A 44 7.17 -3.78 6.81
N CYS A 45 6.20 -4.54 6.28
CA CYS A 45 4.80 -4.47 6.66
C CYS A 45 4.55 -4.81 8.14
N GLN A 46 5.40 -5.61 8.77
CA GLN A 46 5.30 -5.89 10.21
C GLN A 46 5.93 -4.79 11.06
N LEU A 47 7.10 -4.29 10.64
CA LEU A 47 7.92 -3.38 11.46
C LEU A 47 7.51 -1.92 11.33
N ARG A 48 7.00 -1.50 10.17
CA ARG A 48 6.77 -0.08 9.88
C ARG A 48 5.47 0.47 10.45
N PRO A 49 4.29 -0.17 10.31
CA PRO A 49 3.03 0.40 10.81
C PRO A 49 3.04 0.79 12.29
N PRO A 50 3.64 0.01 13.23
CA PRO A 50 3.72 0.41 14.64
C PRO A 50 4.53 1.70 14.87
N GLN A 51 5.40 2.10 13.95
CA GLN A 51 6.17 3.34 14.06
C GLN A 51 5.38 4.57 13.63
N LEU A 52 4.15 4.38 13.14
CA LEU A 52 3.27 5.43 12.62
C LEU A 52 2.12 5.75 13.57
N ASP A 53 2.22 5.40 14.85
CA ASP A 53 1.14 5.59 15.84
C ASP A 53 0.71 7.07 16.04
N SER A 54 1.45 8.05 15.51
CA SER A 54 1.13 9.48 15.60
C SER A 54 0.46 10.08 14.36
N ILE A 55 0.17 9.28 13.33
CA ILE A 55 -0.46 9.80 12.09
C ILE A 55 -1.99 9.80 12.20
N HIS A 56 -2.64 10.77 11.56
CA HIS A 56 -4.10 10.88 11.53
C HIS A 56 -4.70 10.65 10.14
N GLY A 57 -3.86 10.35 9.16
CA GLY A 57 -4.26 9.96 7.82
C GLY A 57 -3.05 9.58 6.96
N TYR A 58 -3.29 8.89 5.86
CA TYR A 58 -2.24 8.46 4.93
C TYR A 58 -2.66 8.67 3.47
N ILE A 59 -1.82 9.35 2.69
CA ILE A 59 -2.00 9.48 1.23
C ILE A 59 -1.05 8.49 0.55
N PHE A 60 -1.62 7.50 -0.11
CA PHE A 60 -0.86 6.47 -0.79
C PHE A 60 -0.61 6.81 -2.26
N LYS A 61 0.42 6.16 -2.84
CA LYS A 61 0.68 6.22 -4.28
C LYS A 61 -0.25 5.24 -5.02
N SER A 62 -1.13 5.78 -5.85
CA SER A 62 -2.07 5.00 -6.68
C SER A 62 -1.33 4.02 -7.60
N LYS A 63 -1.97 2.90 -7.88
CA LYS A 63 -1.51 1.82 -8.78
C LYS A 63 -0.20 1.13 -8.38
N SER A 64 0.41 1.49 -7.24
CA SER A 64 1.60 0.80 -6.74
C SER A 64 1.24 -0.59 -6.18
N PRO A 65 2.01 -1.64 -6.48
CA PRO A 65 1.82 -2.96 -5.87
C PRO A 65 1.93 -2.96 -4.35
N SER A 66 2.74 -2.08 -3.74
CA SER A 66 2.80 -1.96 -2.28
C SER A 66 1.75 -1.01 -1.73
N CYS A 67 1.47 0.11 -2.41
CA CYS A 67 0.73 1.25 -1.84
C CYS A 67 -0.66 1.47 -2.44
N GLY A 68 -1.04 0.83 -3.54
CA GLY A 68 -2.31 1.14 -4.18
C GLY A 68 -3.50 0.72 -3.33
N ILE A 69 -4.43 1.65 -3.06
CA ILE A 69 -5.55 1.40 -2.13
C ILE A 69 -6.59 0.42 -2.66
N GLN A 70 -6.67 0.24 -3.99
CA GLN A 70 -7.61 -0.66 -4.65
C GLN A 70 -7.17 -0.96 -6.08
N LYS A 71 -7.81 -1.95 -6.71
CA LYS A 71 -7.66 -2.28 -8.15
C LYS A 71 -6.22 -2.58 -8.55
N ILE A 72 -5.46 -3.19 -7.65
CA ILE A 72 -4.10 -3.67 -7.93
C ILE A 72 -4.20 -5.09 -8.47
N PRO A 73 -3.71 -5.35 -9.69
CA PRO A 73 -3.80 -6.67 -10.29
C PRO A 73 -2.94 -7.66 -9.51
N LEU A 74 -3.53 -8.81 -9.21
CA LEU A 74 -2.84 -10.00 -8.71
C LEU A 74 -2.75 -10.99 -9.87
N PHE A 75 -1.53 -11.31 -10.30
CA PHE A 75 -1.28 -12.20 -11.42
C PHE A 75 -1.14 -13.66 -10.98
N ASP A 76 -1.58 -14.59 -11.83
CA ASP A 76 -1.31 -16.02 -11.65
C ASP A 76 0.08 -16.41 -12.19
N GLY A 77 0.46 -17.69 -12.02
CA GLY A 77 1.72 -18.23 -12.52
C GLY A 77 1.85 -18.27 -14.05
N TYR A 78 0.79 -17.92 -14.79
CA TYR A 78 0.76 -17.84 -16.25
C TYR A 78 0.79 -16.39 -16.76
N GLY A 79 0.87 -15.40 -15.85
CA GLY A 79 0.88 -13.98 -16.18
C GLY A 79 -0.50 -13.39 -16.50
N ASN A 80 -1.59 -14.12 -16.23
CA ASN A 80 -2.94 -13.58 -16.35
C ASN A 80 -3.36 -12.88 -15.06
N ILE A 81 -4.27 -11.92 -15.15
CA ILE A 81 -4.88 -11.33 -13.96
C ILE A 81 -5.81 -12.38 -13.34
N ASN A 82 -5.45 -12.85 -12.15
CA ASN A 82 -6.27 -13.75 -11.34
C ASN A 82 -7.42 -12.98 -10.68
N THR A 83 -7.09 -11.86 -10.03
CA THR A 83 -8.06 -10.99 -9.35
C THR A 83 -7.46 -9.59 -9.12
N PHE A 84 -8.23 -8.72 -8.46
CA PHE A 84 -7.76 -7.42 -7.99
C PHE A 84 -7.76 -7.37 -6.47
N THR A 85 -6.78 -6.65 -5.92
CA THR A 85 -6.60 -6.45 -4.49
C THR A 85 -6.14 -5.01 -4.21
N GLN A 86 -5.74 -4.75 -2.98
CA GLN A 86 -4.99 -3.57 -2.57
C GLN A 86 -3.52 -3.93 -2.36
N GLY A 87 -2.66 -2.92 -2.28
CA GLY A 87 -1.25 -3.13 -2.05
C GLY A 87 -0.96 -3.71 -0.67
N VAL A 88 0.09 -4.53 -0.57
CA VAL A 88 0.40 -5.26 0.67
C VAL A 88 0.70 -4.34 1.86
N PHE A 89 1.23 -3.15 1.62
CA PHE A 89 1.47 -2.17 2.68
C PHE A 89 0.18 -1.47 3.12
N VAL A 90 -0.77 -1.24 2.21
CA VAL A 90 -2.12 -0.74 2.57
C VAL A 90 -2.82 -1.74 3.50
N SER A 91 -2.77 -3.04 3.18
CA SER A 91 -3.32 -4.09 4.04
C SER A 91 -2.70 -4.08 5.43
N ALA A 92 -1.38 -3.92 5.53
CA ALA A 92 -0.69 -3.87 6.82
C ALA A 92 -1.09 -2.62 7.64
N ILE A 93 -1.24 -1.47 6.98
CA ILE A 93 -1.70 -0.22 7.63
C ILE A 93 -3.13 -0.39 8.14
N LEU A 94 -4.07 -0.89 7.32
CA LEU A 94 -5.46 -1.06 7.72
C LEU A 94 -5.66 -2.17 8.76
N GLN A 95 -4.80 -3.19 8.77
CA GLN A 95 -4.81 -4.19 9.84
C GLN A 95 -4.43 -3.58 11.20
N ARG A 96 -3.47 -2.65 11.21
CA ARG A 96 -3.01 -1.96 12.43
C ARG A 96 -3.93 -0.81 12.85
N PHE A 97 -4.41 -0.03 11.88
CA PHE A 97 -5.26 1.15 12.09
C PHE A 97 -6.53 1.02 11.24
N PRO A 98 -7.53 0.22 11.67
CA PRO A 98 -8.70 -0.09 10.85
C PRO A 98 -9.56 1.10 10.44
N THR A 99 -9.50 2.20 11.21
CA THR A 99 -10.29 3.41 11.00
C THR A 99 -9.46 4.60 10.51
N LEU A 100 -8.17 4.38 10.19
CA LEU A 100 -7.31 5.44 9.68
C LEU A 100 -7.85 5.99 8.35
N PRO A 101 -8.04 7.31 8.21
CA PRO A 101 -8.38 7.90 6.92
C PRO A 101 -7.26 7.68 5.92
N ILE A 102 -7.58 7.02 4.80
CA ILE A 102 -6.64 6.80 3.70
C ILE A 102 -7.21 7.31 2.38
N THR A 103 -6.34 7.74 1.48
CA THR A 103 -6.70 8.18 0.13
C THR A 103 -5.51 7.96 -0.83
N ASP A 104 -5.67 8.26 -2.11
CA ASP A 104 -4.59 8.28 -3.09
C ASP A 104 -4.57 9.58 -3.91
N GLU A 105 -3.47 9.82 -4.62
CA GLU A 105 -3.31 11.07 -5.37
C GLU A 105 -4.29 11.23 -6.54
N LEU A 106 -4.94 10.17 -7.02
CA LEU A 106 -5.94 10.28 -8.08
C LEU A 106 -7.30 10.69 -7.52
N THR A 107 -7.67 10.15 -6.35
CA THR A 107 -8.87 10.57 -5.62
C THR A 107 -8.79 12.05 -5.24
N LEU A 108 -7.62 12.52 -4.81
CA LEU A 108 -7.40 13.90 -4.39
C LEU A 108 -7.42 14.94 -5.51
N ILE A 109 -7.56 14.54 -6.78
CA ILE A 109 -7.76 15.47 -7.90
C ILE A 109 -9.13 16.16 -7.80
N ASP A 110 -10.11 15.47 -7.22
CA ASP A 110 -11.43 16.04 -6.95
C ASP A 110 -11.41 16.83 -5.63
N GLU A 111 -11.69 18.12 -5.71
CA GLU A 111 -11.74 19.05 -4.57
C GLU A 111 -12.73 18.58 -3.49
N ALA A 112 -13.86 18.00 -3.88
CA ALA A 112 -14.83 17.47 -2.91
C ALA A 112 -14.26 16.28 -2.14
N GLN A 113 -13.47 15.41 -2.80
CA GLN A 113 -12.81 14.28 -2.14
C GLN A 113 -11.67 14.74 -1.23
N TRP A 114 -10.98 15.82 -1.61
CA TRP A 114 -9.99 16.46 -0.77
C TRP A 114 -10.60 16.95 0.55
N ASP A 115 -11.72 17.67 0.48
CA ASP A 115 -12.42 18.17 1.67
C ASP A 115 -12.95 17.05 2.56
N ILE A 116 -13.52 15.99 1.97
CA ILE A 116 -13.96 14.80 2.70
C ILE A 116 -12.80 14.13 3.43
N PHE A 117 -11.65 13.96 2.76
CA PHE A 117 -10.46 13.38 3.38
C PHE A 117 -9.98 14.22 4.57
N LEU A 118 -9.89 15.54 4.43
CA LEU A 118 -9.51 16.43 5.52
C LEU A 118 -10.49 16.40 6.70
N LEU A 119 -11.79 16.29 6.42
CA LEU A 119 -12.81 16.14 7.46
C LEU A 119 -12.59 14.86 8.26
N HIS A 120 -12.37 13.73 7.58
CA HIS A 120 -12.09 12.45 8.24
C HIS A 120 -10.79 12.47 9.04
N VAL A 121 -9.73 13.12 8.54
CA VAL A 121 -8.47 13.29 9.28
C VAL A 121 -8.70 14.08 10.59
N LYS A 122 -9.44 15.18 10.53
CA LYS A 122 -9.76 15.98 11.73
C LYS A 122 -10.60 15.19 12.73
N GLN A 123 -11.58 14.42 12.24
CA GLN A 123 -12.40 13.57 13.09
C GLN A 123 -11.55 12.50 13.78
N TYR A 124 -10.73 11.77 13.01
CA TYR A 124 -9.84 10.74 13.54
C TYR A 124 -8.86 11.30 14.59
N GLN A 125 -8.29 12.47 14.35
CA GLN A 125 -7.43 13.18 15.31
C GLN A 125 -8.15 13.45 16.64
N ASN A 126 -9.38 13.96 16.58
CA ASN A 126 -10.17 14.28 17.78
C ASN A 126 -10.51 13.02 18.60
N ASP A 127 -10.71 11.89 17.93
CA ASP A 127 -11.07 10.62 18.56
C ASP A 127 -9.87 9.94 19.25
N HIS A 128 -8.64 10.26 18.83
CA HIS A 128 -7.40 9.61 19.32
C HIS A 128 -6.49 10.52 20.16
N THR A 129 -6.86 11.79 20.39
CA THR A 129 -6.15 12.72 21.28
C THR A 129 -6.85 12.95 22.62
N ARG A 130 -7.88 12.17 22.96
CA ARG A 130 -8.59 12.21 24.25
C ARG A 130 -8.06 11.20 25.26
#